data_AF-A0A5R9DRS2-F1
#
_entry.id   AF-A0A5R9DRS2-F1
#
_cell.length_a   1.000
_cell.length_b   1.000
_cell.length_c   1.000
_cell.angle_alpha   90.00
_cell.angle_beta   90.00
_cell.angle_gamma   90.00
#
_symmetry.space_group_name_H-M   'P 1'
#
loop_
_entity.id
_entity.type
_entity.pdbx_description
1 polymer ?
#
loop_
_entity_poly.entity_id
_entity_poly.type
_entity_poly.pdbx_seq_one_letter_code
_entity_poly.pdbx_strand_id
1 'polypeptide(L)'
;MAKATAYDAAVKSWHWYSRDHALAAALLCRRCAELERSPDPPGEQDRAQGLAWSAAQAAEHRTYAMGAVLTAFAFLEASVNELLASAAEDQLEMGGGRGGLTAEERAALVGLQQAWGVGGPSLLDRAQLVLHLLRRNPFNKGEEPFQSADVLRRLRNALVHYRPEWRAVGAGRADDRIAKDLAHLPIAPHPFATTGHPPFPDRRLGHGLASWAWKTSLAFTDDFLARVGVQPVYEDLRPRLSTDPAPTG
;
A
#
# COMPACT_ATOMS: atom_id res chain seq x y z
N MET A 1 -55.83 -9.20 -21.52
CA MET A 1 -54.84 -9.18 -20.42
C MET A 1 -53.48 -8.86 -21.01
N ALA A 2 -53.01 -7.63 -20.85
CA ALA A 2 -51.65 -7.26 -21.24
C ALA A 2 -50.68 -7.72 -20.15
N LYS A 3 -49.72 -8.58 -20.50
CA LYS A 3 -48.59 -8.89 -19.60
C LYS A 3 -47.71 -7.65 -19.55
N ALA A 4 -47.67 -6.99 -18.39
CA ALA A 4 -46.67 -5.98 -18.10
C ALA A 4 -45.30 -6.68 -18.04
N THR A 5 -44.48 -6.48 -19.06
CA THR A 5 -43.05 -6.78 -19.02
C THR A 5 -42.41 -5.77 -18.09
N ALA A 6 -42.15 -6.18 -16.85
CA ALA A 6 -41.26 -5.45 -15.97
C ALA A 6 -39.86 -5.49 -16.58
N TYR A 7 -39.36 -4.34 -17.05
CA TYR A 7 -37.97 -4.20 -17.41
C TYR A 7 -37.17 -4.21 -16.10
N ASP A 8 -36.48 -5.31 -15.81
CA ASP A 8 -35.45 -5.36 -14.77
C ASP A 8 -34.28 -4.46 -15.22
N ALA A 9 -34.39 -3.17 -14.93
CA ALA A 9 -33.30 -2.24 -15.16
C ALA A 9 -32.20 -2.52 -14.12
N ALA A 10 -31.17 -3.26 -14.53
CA ALA A 10 -30.00 -3.49 -13.69
C ALA A 10 -29.26 -2.17 -13.45
N VAL A 11 -29.32 -1.67 -12.21
CA VAL A 11 -28.54 -0.52 -11.76
C VAL A 11 -27.07 -0.96 -11.64
N LYS A 12 -26.18 -0.30 -12.39
CA LYS A 12 -24.74 -0.53 -12.29
C LYS A 12 -24.14 0.41 -11.24
N SER A 13 -23.29 -0.11 -10.36
CA SER A 13 -22.49 0.68 -9.42
C SER A 13 -20.99 0.54 -9.74
N TRP A 14 -20.23 1.61 -9.49
CA TRP A 14 -18.77 1.61 -9.60
C TRP A 14 -18.16 1.87 -8.23
N HIS A 15 -17.08 1.15 -7.90
CA HIS A 15 -16.40 1.25 -6.60
C HIS A 15 -14.91 1.51 -6.82
N TRP A 16 -14.40 2.56 -6.19
CA TRP A 16 -12.98 2.92 -6.20
C TRP A 16 -12.32 2.43 -4.90
N TYR A 17 -11.90 1.18 -4.88
CA TYR A 17 -11.25 0.57 -3.71
C TYR A 17 -9.91 1.23 -3.32
N SER A 18 -9.25 1.94 -4.24
CA SER A 18 -8.10 2.78 -3.90
C SER A 18 -8.45 3.77 -2.77
N ARG A 19 -9.65 4.36 -2.78
CA ARG A 19 -10.11 5.27 -1.72
C ARG A 19 -10.16 4.58 -0.36
N ASP A 20 -10.75 3.39 -0.31
CA ASP A 20 -10.90 2.62 0.93
C ASP A 20 -9.54 2.16 1.45
N HIS A 21 -8.66 1.68 0.57
CA HIS A 21 -7.30 1.29 0.92
C HIS A 21 -6.46 2.47 1.40
N ALA A 22 -6.60 3.65 0.81
CA ALA A 22 -5.92 4.87 1.24
C ALA A 22 -6.33 5.28 2.67
N LEU A 23 -7.64 5.28 2.93
CA LEU A 23 -8.17 5.59 4.27
C LEU A 23 -7.74 4.55 5.30
N ALA A 24 -7.77 3.26 4.95
CA ALA A 24 -7.34 2.18 5.81
C ALA A 24 -5.85 2.30 6.15
N ALA A 25 -4.98 2.48 5.15
CA ALA A 25 -3.54 2.60 5.36
C ALA A 25 -3.20 3.77 6.30
N ALA A 26 -3.80 4.95 6.07
CA ALA A 26 -3.58 6.12 6.92
C ALA A 26 -4.10 5.90 8.35
N LEU A 27 -5.30 5.32 8.51
CA LEU A 27 -5.87 5.01 9.84
C LEU A 27 -5.00 4.03 10.61
N LEU A 28 -4.58 2.93 9.98
CA LEU A 28 -3.75 1.90 10.60
C LEU A 28 -2.38 2.48 11.00
N CYS A 29 -1.79 3.36 10.18
CA CYS A 29 -0.58 4.09 10.55
C CYS A 29 -0.77 4.91 11.82
N ARG A 30 -1.87 5.67 11.93
CA ARG A 30 -2.17 6.50 13.11
C ARG A 30 -2.38 5.66 14.37
N ARG A 31 -3.17 4.57 14.27
CA ARG A 31 -3.40 3.65 15.40
C ARG A 31 -2.10 2.99 15.87
N CYS A 32 -1.23 2.62 14.94
CA CYS A 32 0.10 2.12 15.27
C CYS A 32 0.93 3.16 16.04
N ALA A 33 0.95 4.42 15.59
CA ALA A 33 1.66 5.50 16.29
C ALA A 33 1.08 5.83 17.67
N GLU A 34 -0.24 5.78 17.84
CA GLU A 34 -0.90 6.02 19.15
C GLU A 34 -0.38 5.04 20.21
N LEU A 35 -0.27 3.75 19.85
CA LEU A 35 0.28 2.73 20.76
C LEU A 35 1.78 2.93 21.05
N GLU A 36 2.56 3.42 20.08
CA GLU A 36 3.98 3.72 20.32
C GLU A 36 4.20 4.94 21.22
N ARG A 37 3.30 5.93 21.19
CA ARG A 37 3.41 7.16 22.01
C ARG A 37 3.09 6.91 23.48
N SER A 38 2.18 5.98 23.76
CA SER A 38 1.74 5.66 25.12
C SER A 38 1.71 4.14 25.36
N PRO A 39 2.89 3.49 25.47
CA PRO A 39 2.94 2.07 25.79
C PRO A 39 2.40 1.80 27.19
N ASP A 40 1.53 0.79 27.31
CA ASP A 40 1.03 0.31 28.59
C ASP A 40 2.15 -0.42 29.35
N PRO A 41 2.23 -0.26 30.68
CA PRO A 41 3.18 -1.03 31.48
C PRO A 41 2.85 -2.54 31.38
N PRO A 42 3.87 -3.41 31.48
CA PRO A 42 3.66 -4.85 31.43
C PRO A 42 2.82 -5.33 32.62
N GLY A 43 1.89 -6.25 32.34
CA GLY A 43 1.13 -6.97 33.36
C GLY A 43 1.98 -7.99 34.13
N GLU A 44 1.39 -8.66 35.12
CA GLU A 44 2.12 -9.65 35.93
C GLU A 44 2.67 -10.81 35.09
N GLN A 45 1.88 -11.33 34.15
CA GLN A 45 2.30 -12.39 33.23
C GLN A 45 3.41 -11.95 32.27
N ASP A 46 3.32 -10.71 31.76
CA ASP A 46 4.35 -10.14 30.88
C ASP A 46 5.69 -10.00 31.62
N ARG A 47 5.65 -9.53 32.88
CA ARG A 47 6.83 -9.43 33.74
C ARG A 47 7.43 -10.80 34.04
N ALA A 48 6.60 -11.82 34.28
CA ALA A 48 7.05 -13.19 34.47
C ALA A 48 7.77 -13.75 33.22
N GLN A 49 7.45 -13.23 32.04
CA GLN A 49 8.12 -13.55 30.77
C GLN A 49 9.33 -12.64 30.48
N GLY A 50 9.66 -11.70 31.37
CA GLY A 50 10.76 -10.75 31.20
C GLY A 50 10.47 -9.62 30.21
N LEU A 51 9.19 -9.38 29.85
CA LEU A 51 8.80 -8.30 28.96
C LEU A 51 8.74 -6.96 29.71
N ALA A 52 9.18 -5.90 29.03
CA ALA A 52 9.11 -4.53 29.53
C ALA A 52 7.85 -3.78 29.08
N TRP A 53 6.93 -4.46 28.38
CA TRP A 53 5.75 -3.89 27.74
C TRP A 53 4.60 -4.90 27.72
N SER A 54 3.37 -4.42 27.56
CA SER A 54 2.15 -5.25 27.45
C SER A 54 2.18 -6.10 26.18
N ALA A 55 2.13 -7.44 26.31
CA ALA A 55 2.13 -8.34 25.16
C ALA A 55 0.88 -8.18 24.28
N ALA A 56 -0.27 -7.90 24.91
CA ALA A 56 -1.52 -7.65 24.20
C ALA A 56 -1.43 -6.37 23.34
N GLN A 57 -0.89 -5.29 23.90
CA GLN A 57 -0.73 -4.02 23.19
C GLN A 57 0.30 -4.15 22.05
N ALA A 58 1.39 -4.89 22.27
CA ALA A 58 2.38 -5.17 21.23
C ALA A 58 1.80 -5.99 20.07
N ALA A 59 0.90 -6.94 20.35
CA ALA A 59 0.21 -7.70 19.31
C ALA A 59 -0.75 -6.82 18.48
N GLU A 60 -1.47 -5.91 19.15
CA GLU A 60 -2.34 -4.93 18.49
C GLU A 60 -1.52 -3.97 17.62
N HIS A 61 -0.44 -3.41 18.16
CA HIS A 61 0.52 -2.57 17.43
C HIS A 61 1.04 -3.24 16.17
N ARG A 62 1.48 -4.49 16.28
CA ARG A 62 1.97 -5.28 15.14
C ARG A 62 0.89 -5.51 14.10
N THR A 63 -0.35 -5.77 14.52
CA THR A 63 -1.51 -5.91 13.62
C THR A 63 -1.72 -4.64 12.80
N TYR A 64 -1.70 -3.46 13.45
CA TYR A 64 -1.83 -2.19 12.74
C TYR A 64 -0.66 -1.92 11.79
N ALA A 65 0.58 -2.19 12.21
CA ALA A 65 1.75 -2.02 11.35
C ALA A 65 1.69 -2.91 10.10
N MET A 66 1.38 -4.20 10.26
CA MET A 66 1.22 -5.14 9.14
C MET A 66 0.06 -4.74 8.22
N GLY A 67 -1.10 -4.44 8.81
CA GLY A 67 -2.28 -4.01 8.07
C GLY A 67 -2.01 -2.76 7.25
N ALA A 68 -1.31 -1.77 7.81
CA ALA A 68 -0.93 -0.55 7.11
C ALA A 68 -0.04 -0.82 5.89
N VAL A 69 0.99 -1.67 6.03
CA VAL A 69 1.88 -2.04 4.91
C VAL A 69 1.11 -2.74 3.80
N LEU A 70 0.24 -3.71 4.15
CA LEU A 70 -0.53 -4.47 3.18
C LEU A 70 -1.56 -3.58 2.45
N THR A 71 -2.30 -2.75 3.19
CA THR A 71 -3.29 -1.83 2.61
C THR A 71 -2.64 -0.71 1.79
N ALA A 72 -1.45 -0.22 2.18
CA ALA A 72 -0.68 0.72 1.37
C ALA A 72 -0.33 0.13 -0.01
N PHE A 73 0.10 -1.14 -0.08
CA PHE A 73 0.37 -1.78 -1.37
C PHE A 73 -0.92 -2.08 -2.15
N ALA A 74 -1.99 -2.49 -1.47
CA ALA A 74 -3.30 -2.70 -2.08
C ALA A 74 -3.86 -1.41 -2.71
N PHE A 75 -3.64 -0.25 -2.08
CA PHE A 75 -3.96 1.06 -2.65
C PHE A 75 -3.25 1.31 -3.98
N LEU A 76 -1.93 1.06 -4.04
CA LEU A 76 -1.15 1.23 -5.26
C LEU A 76 -1.64 0.30 -6.38
N GLU A 77 -1.93 -0.96 -6.03
CA GLU A 77 -2.45 -1.96 -6.97
C GLU A 77 -3.86 -1.59 -7.49
N ALA A 78 -4.75 -1.20 -6.58
CA ALA A 78 -6.09 -0.74 -6.93
C ALA A 78 -6.04 0.49 -7.82
N SER A 79 -5.19 1.48 -7.53
CA SER A 79 -5.10 2.73 -8.31
C SER A 79 -4.70 2.49 -9.77
N VAL A 80 -3.71 1.60 -10.01
CA VAL A 80 -3.30 1.25 -11.38
C VAL A 80 -4.39 0.44 -12.09
N ASN A 81 -5.01 -0.51 -11.39
CA ASN A 81 -6.07 -1.33 -11.98
C ASN A 81 -7.33 -0.51 -12.30
N GLU A 82 -7.69 0.43 -11.43
CA GLU A 82 -8.80 1.35 -11.61
C GLU A 82 -8.58 2.29 -12.80
N LEU A 83 -7.33 2.72 -13.04
CA LEU A 83 -6.96 3.47 -14.23
C LEU A 83 -7.30 2.71 -15.51
N LEU A 84 -6.86 1.46 -15.57
CA LEU A 84 -7.06 0.62 -16.75
C LEU A 84 -8.53 0.23 -16.93
N ALA A 85 -9.21 -0.15 -15.84
CA ALA A 85 -10.60 -0.54 -15.89
C ALA A 85 -11.52 0.62 -16.28
N SER A 86 -11.31 1.80 -15.70
CA SER A 86 -12.13 2.97 -16.02
C SER A 86 -11.89 3.52 -17.43
N ALA A 87 -10.74 3.22 -18.05
CA ALA A 87 -10.48 3.54 -19.45
C ALA A 87 -11.50 2.88 -20.40
N ALA A 88 -12.15 1.78 -20.01
CA ALA A 88 -13.23 1.16 -20.79
C ALA A 88 -14.60 1.85 -20.64
N GLU A 89 -14.76 2.78 -19.68
CA GLU A 89 -16.07 3.28 -19.27
C GLU A 89 -16.28 4.74 -19.70
N ASP A 90 -17.17 4.96 -20.67
CA ASP A 90 -17.43 6.29 -21.24
C ASP A 90 -18.19 7.23 -20.29
N GLN A 91 -18.90 6.67 -19.31
CA GLN A 91 -19.71 7.40 -18.34
C GLN A 91 -18.91 7.90 -17.12
N LEU A 92 -17.64 7.48 -16.97
CA LEU A 92 -16.81 7.93 -15.85
C LEU A 92 -16.05 9.20 -16.24
N GLU A 93 -16.18 10.25 -15.44
CA GLU A 93 -15.49 11.53 -15.63
C GLU A 93 -14.17 11.62 -14.85
N MET A 94 -13.75 10.53 -14.19
CA MET A 94 -12.52 10.46 -13.41
C MET A 94 -11.80 9.12 -13.64
N GLY A 95 -10.59 9.02 -13.08
CA GLY A 95 -9.89 7.76 -12.91
C GLY A 95 -9.32 7.15 -14.18
N GLY A 96 -9.50 7.71 -15.37
CA GLY A 96 -9.06 7.09 -16.64
C GLY A 96 -10.13 7.04 -17.72
N GLY A 97 -11.40 7.30 -17.37
CA GLY A 97 -12.46 7.57 -18.33
C GLY A 97 -12.28 8.93 -19.02
N ARG A 98 -13.32 9.76 -19.08
CA ARG A 98 -13.25 11.13 -19.62
C ARG A 98 -12.44 12.12 -18.75
N GLY A 99 -11.84 11.64 -17.65
CA GLY A 99 -11.13 12.44 -16.66
C GLY A 99 -9.67 12.78 -16.95
N GLY A 100 -9.28 12.88 -18.23
CA GLY A 100 -7.93 13.30 -18.63
C GLY A 100 -7.31 12.53 -19.80
N LEU A 101 -7.89 11.39 -20.19
CA LEU A 101 -7.43 10.62 -21.36
C LEU A 101 -8.28 10.90 -22.59
N THR A 102 -7.63 10.94 -23.75
CA THR A 102 -8.31 10.99 -25.06
C THR A 102 -8.98 9.65 -25.39
N ALA A 103 -9.90 9.64 -26.35
CA ALA A 103 -10.56 8.42 -26.80
C ALA A 103 -9.55 7.38 -27.36
N GLU A 104 -8.50 7.84 -28.04
CA GLU A 104 -7.44 6.97 -28.58
C GLU A 104 -6.60 6.35 -27.46
N GLU A 105 -6.20 7.16 -26.47
CA GLU A 105 -5.44 6.67 -25.31
C GLU A 105 -6.24 5.65 -24.52
N ARG A 106 -7.54 5.89 -24.31
CA ARG A 106 -8.45 4.94 -23.67
C ARG A 106 -8.53 3.63 -24.44
N ALA A 107 -8.73 3.70 -25.76
CA ALA A 107 -8.77 2.50 -26.60
C ALA A 107 -7.44 1.71 -26.54
N ALA A 108 -6.31 2.40 -26.49
CA ALA A 108 -5.00 1.78 -26.34
C ALA A 108 -4.86 1.05 -24.98
N LEU A 109 -5.29 1.67 -23.87
CA LEU A 109 -5.27 1.04 -22.55
C LEU A 109 -6.17 -0.19 -22.46
N VAL A 110 -7.36 -0.13 -23.07
CA VAL A 110 -8.27 -1.28 -23.18
C VAL A 110 -7.60 -2.42 -23.94
N GLY A 111 -6.96 -2.13 -25.07
CA GLY A 111 -6.21 -3.13 -25.84
C GLY A 111 -5.03 -3.72 -25.06
N LEU A 112 -4.31 -2.90 -24.30
CA LEU A 112 -3.20 -3.35 -23.43
C LEU A 112 -3.68 -4.31 -22.36
N GLN A 113 -4.80 -3.99 -21.69
CA GLN A 113 -5.37 -4.83 -20.64
C GLN A 113 -5.84 -6.18 -21.20
N GLN A 114 -6.45 -6.20 -22.39
CA GLN A 114 -6.86 -7.44 -23.06
C GLN A 114 -5.66 -8.33 -23.41
N ALA A 115 -4.50 -7.74 -23.73
CA ALA A 115 -3.30 -8.49 -24.10
C ALA A 115 -2.60 -9.19 -22.92
N TRP A 116 -2.82 -8.76 -21.67
CA TRP A 116 -2.07 -9.29 -20.52
C TRP A 116 -2.44 -10.70 -20.07
N GLY A 117 -3.60 -11.23 -20.45
CA GLY A 117 -4.01 -12.62 -20.16
C GLY A 117 -3.84 -13.06 -18.70
N VAL A 118 -3.68 -14.37 -18.49
CA VAL A 118 -3.35 -14.95 -17.17
C VAL A 118 -1.83 -14.93 -16.99
N GLY A 119 -1.33 -14.18 -16.01
CA GLY A 119 0.10 -14.06 -15.73
C GLY A 119 0.79 -12.82 -16.32
N GLY A 120 0.03 -11.75 -16.57
CA GLY A 120 0.55 -10.46 -17.03
C GLY A 120 1.64 -9.84 -16.13
N PRO A 121 2.23 -8.71 -16.56
CA PRO A 121 3.40 -8.12 -15.92
C PRO A 121 3.16 -7.73 -14.45
N SER A 122 4.25 -7.57 -13.71
CA SER A 122 4.21 -7.07 -12.33
C SER A 122 3.57 -5.68 -12.29
N LEU A 123 3.01 -5.29 -11.14
CA LEU A 123 2.33 -4.01 -10.97
C LEU A 123 3.16 -2.79 -11.42
N LEU A 124 4.44 -2.74 -11.03
CA LEU A 124 5.32 -1.63 -11.42
C LEU A 124 5.68 -1.67 -12.91
N ASP A 125 5.78 -2.86 -13.49
CA ASP A 125 5.98 -3.00 -14.94
C ASP A 125 4.71 -2.64 -15.72
N ARG A 126 3.51 -2.92 -15.19
CA ARG A 126 2.24 -2.42 -15.76
C ARG A 126 2.22 -0.90 -15.81
N ALA A 127 2.58 -0.22 -14.73
CA ALA A 127 2.68 1.23 -14.70
C ALA A 127 3.66 1.76 -15.76
N GLN A 128 4.84 1.14 -15.90
CA GLN A 128 5.81 1.52 -16.94
C GLN A 128 5.28 1.28 -18.36
N LEU A 129 4.57 0.17 -18.60
CA LEU A 129 3.97 -0.12 -19.90
C LEU A 129 2.86 0.88 -20.24
N VAL A 130 2.05 1.29 -19.26
CA VAL A 130 1.05 2.36 -19.43
C VAL A 130 1.73 3.65 -19.87
N LEU A 131 2.78 4.09 -19.15
CA LEU A 131 3.51 5.31 -19.51
C LEU A 131 4.12 5.21 -20.92
N HIS A 132 4.72 4.06 -21.24
CA HIS A 132 5.30 3.83 -22.57
C HIS A 132 4.24 3.89 -23.68
N LEU A 133 3.10 3.21 -23.49
CA LEU A 133 2.02 3.15 -24.47
C LEU A 133 1.42 4.55 -24.72
N LEU A 134 1.25 5.33 -23.66
CA LEU A 134 0.75 6.71 -23.73
C LEU A 134 1.84 7.73 -24.12
N ARG A 135 3.06 7.27 -24.48
CA ARG A 135 4.21 8.11 -24.82
C ARG A 135 4.53 9.16 -23.75
N ARG A 136 4.39 8.79 -22.49
CA ARG A 136 4.72 9.60 -21.31
C ARG A 136 6.11 9.25 -20.80
N ASN A 137 6.68 10.16 -19.99
CA ASN A 137 8.01 9.95 -19.41
C ASN A 137 7.99 8.77 -18.43
N PRO A 138 8.73 7.67 -18.69
CA PRO A 138 8.77 6.53 -17.78
C PRO A 138 9.46 6.90 -16.47
N PHE A 139 9.25 6.08 -15.44
CA PHE A 139 10.04 6.15 -14.22
C PHE A 139 11.48 5.72 -14.46
N ASN A 140 12.42 6.40 -13.81
CA ASN A 140 13.77 5.86 -13.61
C ASN A 140 13.74 4.85 -12.46
N LYS A 141 14.09 3.59 -12.73
CA LYS A 141 13.98 2.50 -11.74
C LYS A 141 14.94 2.65 -10.55
N GLY A 142 16.00 3.46 -10.70
CA GLY A 142 16.98 3.74 -9.65
C GLY A 142 16.68 4.96 -8.79
N GLU A 143 15.56 5.66 -9.04
CA GLU A 143 15.22 6.91 -8.37
C GLU A 143 13.85 6.81 -7.67
N GLU A 144 13.61 7.75 -6.77
CA GLU A 144 12.30 7.92 -6.14
C GLU A 144 11.26 8.45 -7.15
N PRO A 145 9.98 8.04 -7.06
CA PRO A 145 9.41 7.10 -6.07
C PRO A 145 9.51 5.61 -6.47
N PHE A 146 10.06 5.29 -7.64
CA PHE A 146 10.05 3.90 -8.16
C PHE A 146 10.91 2.96 -7.29
N GLN A 147 12.10 3.41 -6.88
CA GLN A 147 13.01 2.62 -6.07
C GLN A 147 12.35 2.17 -4.75
N SER A 148 11.74 3.10 -4.00
CA SER A 148 11.03 2.76 -2.77
C SER A 148 9.79 1.90 -3.04
N ALA A 149 9.02 2.16 -4.10
CA ALA A 149 7.87 1.33 -4.46
C ALA A 149 8.27 -0.13 -4.75
N ASP A 150 9.44 -0.34 -5.35
CA ASP A 150 9.97 -1.68 -5.62
C ASP A 150 10.46 -2.39 -4.34
N VAL A 151 11.03 -1.66 -3.38
CA VAL A 151 11.30 -2.17 -2.03
C VAL A 151 9.99 -2.55 -1.33
N LEU A 152 8.97 -1.69 -1.39
CA LEU A 152 7.66 -1.96 -0.78
C LEU A 152 6.97 -3.19 -1.39
N ARG A 153 7.05 -3.37 -2.70
CA ARG A 153 6.58 -4.60 -3.38
C ARG A 153 7.25 -5.85 -2.81
N ARG A 154 8.57 -5.82 -2.59
CA ARG A 154 9.30 -6.93 -1.98
C ARG A 154 8.92 -7.14 -0.51
N LEU A 155 8.72 -6.06 0.24
CA LEU A 155 8.23 -6.11 1.62
C LEU A 155 6.86 -6.80 1.71
N ARG A 156 5.90 -6.39 0.88
CA ARG A 156 4.57 -7.02 0.80
C ARG A 156 4.70 -8.51 0.48
N ASN A 157 5.53 -8.88 -0.48
CA ASN A 157 5.74 -10.28 -0.83
C ASN A 157 6.36 -11.08 0.33
N ALA A 158 7.30 -10.49 1.07
CA ALA A 158 7.90 -11.14 2.24
C ALA A 158 6.88 -11.36 3.37
N LEU A 159 5.89 -10.46 3.53
CA LEU A 159 4.82 -10.61 4.51
C LEU A 159 3.74 -11.62 4.10
N VAL A 160 3.38 -11.67 2.82
CA VAL A 160 2.27 -12.52 2.32
C VAL A 160 2.73 -13.93 1.93
N HIS A 161 3.91 -14.04 1.31
CA HIS A 161 4.47 -15.31 0.83
C HIS A 161 5.60 -15.82 1.73
N TYR A 162 5.53 -15.47 3.03
CA TYR A 162 6.51 -15.89 4.01
C TYR A 162 6.64 -17.42 4.04
N ARG A 163 7.88 -17.91 4.04
CA ARG A 163 8.20 -19.33 4.27
C ARG A 163 8.74 -19.47 5.69
N PRO A 164 8.02 -20.12 6.61
CA PRO A 164 8.50 -20.33 7.98
C PRO A 164 9.83 -21.08 8.00
N GLU A 165 10.81 -20.53 8.73
CA GLU A 165 12.13 -21.13 8.92
C GLU A 165 12.62 -20.89 10.35
N TRP A 166 13.44 -21.82 10.87
CA TRP A 166 14.12 -21.62 12.15
C TRP A 166 15.21 -20.55 12.00
N ARG A 167 15.30 -19.62 12.96
CA ARG A 167 16.30 -18.53 12.95
C ARG A 167 17.09 -18.56 14.25
N ALA A 168 18.42 -18.61 14.14
CA ALA A 168 19.30 -18.48 15.29
C ALA A 168 19.29 -17.01 15.77
N VAL A 169 19.07 -16.80 17.07
CA VAL A 169 19.12 -15.48 17.70
C VAL A 169 20.55 -14.94 17.61
N GLY A 170 20.73 -13.72 17.11
CA GLY A 170 22.04 -13.07 16.97
C GLY A 170 22.85 -13.45 15.73
N ALA A 171 22.51 -14.53 15.02
CA ALA A 171 23.10 -14.84 13.72
C ALA A 171 22.26 -14.14 12.62
N GLY A 172 22.64 -12.90 12.28
CA GLY A 172 22.08 -12.25 11.11
C GLY A 172 22.30 -13.13 9.89
N ARG A 173 21.24 -13.46 9.15
CA ARG A 173 21.42 -14.11 7.85
C ARG A 173 22.18 -13.13 6.97
N ALA A 174 23.27 -13.58 6.36
CA ALA A 174 23.89 -12.83 5.27
C ALA A 174 22.90 -12.57 4.11
N ASP A 175 21.75 -13.25 4.07
CA ASP A 175 20.79 -13.26 2.95
C ASP A 175 19.38 -12.75 3.30
N ASP A 176 19.16 -12.07 4.43
CA ASP A 176 17.87 -11.41 4.65
C ASP A 176 17.77 -10.14 3.78
N ARG A 177 17.44 -10.37 2.51
CA ARG A 177 17.36 -9.33 1.47
C ARG A 177 16.40 -8.22 1.88
N ILE A 178 15.29 -8.54 2.53
CA ILE A 178 14.35 -7.50 2.97
C ILE A 178 14.93 -6.71 4.13
N ALA A 179 15.60 -7.34 5.10
CA ALA A 179 16.28 -6.60 6.17
C ALA A 179 17.36 -5.66 5.62
N LYS A 180 18.10 -6.06 4.57
CA LYS A 180 19.07 -5.20 3.87
C LYS A 180 18.41 -4.04 3.14
N ASP A 181 17.37 -4.31 2.36
CA ASP A 181 16.62 -3.28 1.63
C ASP A 181 16.06 -2.23 2.60
N LEU A 182 15.55 -2.68 3.76
CA LEU A 182 15.02 -1.79 4.79
C LEU A 182 16.10 -1.07 5.61
N ALA A 183 17.34 -1.59 5.66
CA ALA A 183 18.40 -1.08 6.55
C ALA A 183 18.74 0.39 6.27
N HIS A 184 18.66 0.80 5.00
CA HIS A 184 18.93 2.16 4.53
C HIS A 184 17.82 3.15 4.86
N LEU A 185 16.64 2.67 5.24
CA LEU A 185 15.54 3.54 5.61
C LEU A 185 15.78 4.13 7.02
N PRO A 186 15.49 5.43 7.23
CA PRO A 186 15.65 6.10 8.52
C PRO A 186 14.50 5.74 9.47
N ILE A 187 14.32 4.45 9.76
CA ILE A 187 13.27 3.91 10.62
C ILE A 187 13.88 3.56 11.97
N ALA A 188 13.46 4.29 13.01
CA ALA A 188 13.84 4.01 14.38
C ALA A 188 13.17 2.71 14.87
N PRO A 189 13.80 1.98 15.82
CA PRO A 189 13.12 0.89 16.52
C PRO A 189 11.88 1.40 17.28
N HIS A 190 10.82 0.59 17.32
CA HIS A 190 9.60 0.89 18.09
C HIS A 190 9.74 0.45 19.56
N PRO A 191 8.94 0.99 20.50
CA PRO A 191 9.03 0.70 21.94
C PRO A 191 8.76 -0.77 22.30
N PHE A 192 8.00 -1.50 21.49
CA PHE A 192 7.72 -2.93 21.68
C PHE A 192 8.82 -3.87 21.16
N ALA A 193 9.99 -3.33 20.76
CA ALA A 193 11.07 -4.12 20.21
C ALA A 193 11.90 -4.80 21.31
N THR A 194 12.12 -6.11 21.20
CA THR A 194 13.01 -6.84 22.11
C THR A 194 14.47 -6.70 21.66
N THR A 195 15.36 -6.32 22.59
CA THR A 195 16.79 -6.22 22.33
C THR A 195 17.37 -7.58 21.93
N GLY A 196 18.24 -7.62 20.91
CA GLY A 196 18.85 -8.85 20.41
C GLY A 196 18.05 -9.60 19.34
N HIS A 197 16.79 -9.23 19.10
CA HIS A 197 16.01 -9.78 18.00
C HIS A 197 16.46 -9.25 16.62
N PRO A 198 16.20 -9.99 15.52
CA PRO A 198 16.50 -9.54 14.17
C PRO A 198 15.84 -8.19 13.84
N PRO A 199 16.48 -7.32 13.02
CA PRO A 199 15.90 -6.03 12.64
C PRO A 199 14.51 -6.12 12.01
N PHE A 200 14.27 -7.14 11.18
CA PHE A 200 12.96 -7.42 10.59
C PHE A 200 12.54 -8.87 10.87
N PRO A 201 11.26 -9.13 11.20
CA PRO A 201 10.19 -8.14 11.42
C PRO A 201 10.26 -7.45 12.79
N ASP A 202 10.96 -8.00 13.78
CA ASP A 202 10.71 -7.71 15.19
C ASP A 202 11.06 -6.31 15.70
N ARG A 203 11.97 -5.58 15.05
CA ARG A 203 12.40 -4.25 15.53
C ARG A 203 11.93 -3.09 14.65
N ARG A 204 11.67 -3.35 13.37
CA ARG A 204 11.32 -2.30 12.39
C ARG A 204 9.86 -2.32 11.97
N LEU A 205 9.09 -3.37 12.28
CA LEU A 205 7.67 -3.45 11.93
C LEU A 205 6.81 -2.67 12.93
N GLY A 206 6.92 -1.34 12.86
CA GLY A 206 6.12 -0.38 13.63
C GLY A 206 5.65 0.78 12.77
N HIS A 207 5.28 1.88 13.42
CA HIS A 207 4.71 3.07 12.78
C HIS A 207 5.66 3.66 11.74
N GLY A 208 6.97 3.69 12.01
CA GLY A 208 7.95 4.23 11.06
C GLY A 208 7.94 3.49 9.72
N LEU A 209 7.89 2.15 9.72
CA LEU A 209 7.79 1.35 8.50
C LEU A 209 6.41 1.45 7.85
N ALA A 210 5.34 1.46 8.65
CA ALA A 210 3.98 1.64 8.16
C ALA A 210 3.79 3.00 7.46
N SER A 211 4.25 4.09 8.07
CA SER A 211 4.21 5.44 7.51
C SER A 211 5.06 5.55 6.25
N TRP A 212 6.27 4.97 6.25
CA TRP A 212 7.10 4.89 5.04
C TRP A 212 6.40 4.15 3.90
N ALA A 213 5.78 2.99 4.18
CA ALA A 213 5.05 2.22 3.17
C ALA A 213 3.89 3.02 2.58
N TRP A 214 3.07 3.65 3.42
CA TRP A 214 1.97 4.51 2.97
C TRP A 214 2.45 5.68 2.12
N LYS A 215 3.44 6.44 2.60
CA LYS A 215 4.00 7.60 1.88
C LYS A 215 4.62 7.20 0.55
N THR A 216 5.30 6.06 0.51
CA THR A 216 5.86 5.48 -0.72
C THR A 216 4.77 5.16 -1.74
N SER A 217 3.70 4.48 -1.31
CA SER A 217 2.59 4.17 -2.21
C SER A 217 1.89 5.41 -2.72
N LEU A 218 1.61 6.38 -1.83
CA LEU A 218 0.98 7.64 -2.20
C LEU A 218 1.83 8.44 -3.20
N ALA A 219 3.14 8.58 -2.93
CA ALA A 219 4.05 9.30 -3.81
C ALA A 219 4.19 8.64 -5.19
N PHE A 220 4.29 7.30 -5.24
CA PHE A 220 4.33 6.58 -6.49
C PHE A 220 3.05 6.76 -7.30
N THR A 221 1.89 6.57 -6.67
CA THR A 221 0.60 6.71 -7.36
C THR A 221 0.37 8.15 -7.84
N ASP A 222 0.70 9.15 -7.02
CA ASP A 222 0.57 10.56 -7.39
C ASP A 222 1.46 10.91 -8.59
N ASP A 223 2.74 10.51 -8.59
CA ASP A 223 3.65 10.75 -9.73
C ASP A 223 3.18 9.97 -10.98
N PHE A 224 2.75 8.71 -10.82
CA PHE A 224 2.22 7.90 -11.92
C PHE A 224 1.00 8.56 -12.57
N LEU A 225 -0.02 8.93 -11.80
CA LEU A 225 -1.24 9.55 -12.31
C LEU A 225 -0.96 10.93 -12.91
N ALA A 226 -0.05 11.71 -12.31
CA ALA A 226 0.40 12.98 -12.87
C ALA A 226 1.07 12.81 -14.25
N ARG A 227 1.96 11.82 -14.41
CA ARG A 227 2.60 11.50 -15.70
C ARG A 227 1.60 11.01 -16.74
N VAL A 228 0.59 10.25 -16.33
CA VAL A 228 -0.50 9.81 -17.21
C VAL A 228 -1.34 11.02 -17.65
N GLY A 229 -1.56 11.98 -16.76
CA GLY A 229 -2.35 13.19 -17.00
C GLY A 229 -3.78 13.10 -16.46
N VAL A 230 -4.00 12.32 -15.39
CA VAL A 230 -5.32 12.07 -14.81
C VAL A 230 -5.36 12.52 -13.35
N GLN A 231 -6.47 13.13 -12.94
CA GLN A 231 -6.69 13.51 -11.54
C GLN A 231 -6.94 12.27 -10.66
N PRO A 232 -6.29 12.16 -9.49
CA PRO A 232 -6.53 11.05 -8.58
C PRO A 232 -7.96 11.01 -8.03
N VAL A 233 -8.57 9.82 -8.02
CA VAL A 233 -9.93 9.61 -7.50
C VAL A 233 -10.05 9.75 -5.97
N TYR A 234 -8.94 10.03 -5.29
CA TYR A 234 -8.84 10.18 -3.83
C TYR A 234 -8.39 11.59 -3.42
N GLU A 235 -8.39 12.56 -4.35
CA GLU A 235 -7.93 13.92 -4.11
C GLU A 235 -8.68 14.62 -2.96
N ASP A 236 -10.01 14.45 -2.90
CA ASP A 236 -10.88 14.95 -1.82
C ASP A 236 -10.56 14.33 -0.45
N LEU A 237 -9.89 13.18 -0.41
CA LEU A 237 -9.54 12.48 0.82
C LEU A 237 -8.21 12.94 1.40
N ARG A 238 -7.37 13.68 0.67
CA ARG A 238 -6.01 14.07 1.11
C ARG A 238 -5.94 14.59 2.56
N PRO A 239 -6.85 15.45 3.05
CA PRO A 239 -6.82 15.93 4.43
C PRO A 239 -6.87 14.81 5.50
N ARG A 240 -7.40 13.63 5.13
CA ARG A 240 -7.59 12.46 6.01
C ARG A 240 -6.48 11.42 5.88
N LEU A 241 -5.53 11.62 4.95
CA LEU A 241 -4.47 10.67 4.60
C LEU A 241 -3.16 10.89 5.39
N SER A 242 -3.18 11.77 6.40
CA SER A 242 -2.04 11.94 7.31
C SER A 242 -1.81 10.67 8.14
N THR A 243 -0.54 10.33 8.33
CA THR A 243 -0.10 9.20 9.19
C THR A 243 0.11 9.61 10.63
N ASP A 244 0.23 10.91 10.90
CA ASP A 244 0.54 11.40 12.22
C ASP A 244 -0.74 11.36 13.07
N PRO A 245 -0.68 10.84 14.30
CA PRO A 245 -1.80 10.97 15.22
C PRO A 245 -2.11 12.45 15.46
N ALA A 246 -3.38 12.73 15.72
CA ALA A 246 -3.80 14.07 16.11
C ALA A 246 -2.93 14.58 17.28
N PRO A 247 -2.60 15.88 17.32
CA PRO A 247 -1.91 16.45 18.46
C PRO A 247 -2.73 16.20 19.73
N THR A 248 -2.09 15.63 20.75
CA THR A 248 -2.65 15.54 22.09
C THR A 248 -2.76 16.95 22.64
N GLY A 249 -4.00 17.41 22.87
CA GLY A 249 -4.29 18.69 23.54
C GLY A 249 -4.08 18.61 25.04
#